data_AF-A0A1Y4V2Z9-F1
#
_entry.id   AF-A0A1Y4V2Z9-F1
#
_cell.length_a   1.000
_cell.length_b   1.000
_cell.length_c   1.000
_cell.angle_alpha   90.00
_cell.angle_beta   90.00
_cell.angle_gamma   90.00
#
_symmetry.space_group_name_H-M   'P 1'
#
loop_
_entity.id
_entity.type
_entity.pdbx_description
1 polymer ?
#
loop_
_entity_poly.entity_id
_entity_poly.type
_entity_poly.pdbx_seq_one_letter_code
_entity_poly.pdbx_strand_id
1 'polypeptide(L)'
;MKRNERDNMSGKHMEKTQTKQNGQTEAKRNPVEAYKKKIADTPSVNAEHDKLIQWFQTVRFRKKLFGGIDEVYLWRKLEELNRLYESALTAERARYDALLEMYREKEVEQ
;
A
#
# COMPACT_ATOMS: atom_id res chain seq x y z
N MET A 1 -36.77 -44.07 48.67
CA MET A 1 -37.02 -44.55 47.29
C MET A 1 -36.33 -43.61 46.33
N LYS A 2 -35.39 -44.14 45.54
CA LYS A 2 -34.52 -43.41 44.61
C LYS A 2 -35.32 -42.95 43.39
N ARG A 3 -35.08 -41.72 42.91
CA ARG A 3 -35.56 -41.25 41.60
C ARG A 3 -34.33 -40.87 40.77
N ASN A 4 -34.00 -41.71 39.79
CA ASN A 4 -32.95 -41.47 38.80
C ASN A 4 -33.46 -40.56 37.68
N GLU A 5 -32.54 -39.73 37.18
CA GLU A 5 -32.31 -39.30 35.79
C GLU A 5 -33.51 -38.98 34.90
N ARG A 6 -33.59 -37.71 34.50
CA ARG A 6 -33.29 -37.29 33.13
C ARG A 6 -33.22 -35.76 33.05
N ASP A 7 -32.18 -35.30 32.36
CA ASP A 7 -32.17 -34.19 31.41
C ASP A 7 -32.84 -32.87 31.81
N ASN A 8 -32.03 -31.81 31.92
CA ASN A 8 -32.05 -30.73 30.92
C ASN A 8 -31.10 -29.61 31.38
N MET A 9 -29.89 -29.65 30.83
CA MET A 9 -29.00 -28.49 30.78
C MET A 9 -29.61 -27.44 29.85
N SER A 10 -30.00 -26.28 30.36
CA SER A 10 -30.08 -25.09 29.51
C SER A 10 -29.96 -23.80 30.30
N GLY A 11 -28.86 -23.10 30.02
CA GLY A 11 -28.90 -21.66 29.78
C GLY A 11 -28.76 -20.78 31.00
N LYS A 12 -27.52 -20.49 31.41
CA LYS A 12 -27.20 -19.16 31.93
C LYS A 12 -25.87 -18.64 31.39
N HIS A 13 -26.03 -17.48 30.75
CA HIS A 13 -25.08 -16.39 30.59
C HIS A 13 -23.93 -16.53 29.59
N MET A 14 -24.17 -15.91 28.44
CA MET A 14 -23.19 -15.45 27.47
C MET A 14 -22.12 -14.57 28.14
N GLU A 15 -20.89 -15.06 28.24
CA GLU A 15 -19.71 -14.19 28.31
C GLU A 15 -19.23 -13.95 26.88
N LYS A 16 -19.69 -12.85 26.28
CA LYS A 16 -19.13 -12.34 25.03
C LYS A 16 -17.81 -11.68 25.36
N THR A 17 -16.73 -12.46 25.45
CA THR A 17 -15.38 -11.92 25.39
C THR A 17 -15.18 -11.34 24.00
N GLN A 18 -15.30 -10.01 23.92
CA GLN A 18 -15.03 -9.24 22.73
C GLN A 18 -13.54 -9.28 22.43
N THR A 19 -13.08 -10.27 21.67
CA THR A 19 -11.82 -10.15 20.92
C THR A 19 -12.15 -9.68 19.51
N LYS A 20 -12.65 -8.44 19.39
CA LYS A 20 -12.67 -7.73 18.11
C LYS A 20 -11.25 -7.26 17.86
N GLN A 21 -10.50 -8.03 17.06
CA GLN A 21 -9.20 -7.63 16.54
C GLN A 21 -9.38 -6.35 15.70
N ASN A 22 -9.15 -5.22 16.36
CA ASN A 22 -8.49 -3.99 15.93
C ASN A 22 -8.45 -3.61 14.42
N GLY A 23 -9.52 -3.81 13.66
CA GLY A 23 -9.63 -3.36 12.26
C GLY A 23 -10.22 -1.95 12.07
N GLN A 24 -10.57 -1.24 13.15
CA GLN A 24 -11.36 0.00 13.08
C GLN A 24 -10.68 1.24 13.66
N THR A 25 -9.44 1.15 14.14
CA THR A 25 -8.74 2.29 14.78
C THR A 25 -7.90 3.13 13.81
N GLU A 26 -7.58 2.65 12.62
CA GLU A 26 -6.84 3.47 11.64
C GLU A 26 -7.73 4.45 10.87
N ALA A 27 -9.01 4.12 10.64
CA ALA A 27 -9.94 4.95 9.89
C ALA A 27 -10.34 6.26 10.62
N LYS A 28 -9.98 6.42 11.90
CA LYS A 28 -10.15 7.68 12.66
C LYS A 28 -8.93 8.62 12.57
N ARG A 29 -7.82 8.17 11.96
CA ARG A 29 -6.64 9.02 11.72
C ARG A 29 -6.84 9.83 10.44
N ASN A 30 -6.28 11.04 10.40
CA ASN A 30 -6.25 11.91 9.23
C ASN A 30 -5.85 11.08 7.97
N PRO A 31 -6.73 10.90 6.98
CA PRO A 31 -6.49 10.05 5.82
C PRO A 31 -5.19 10.40 5.08
N VAL A 32 -4.80 11.68 5.10
CA VAL A 32 -3.57 12.17 4.48
C VAL A 32 -2.33 11.62 5.18
N GLU A 33 -2.34 11.58 6.51
CA GLU A 33 -1.20 11.07 7.28
C GLU A 33 -1.06 9.55 7.18
N ALA A 34 -2.19 8.84 7.10
CA ALA A 34 -2.19 7.41 6.81
C ALA A 34 -1.57 7.11 5.43
N TYR A 35 -1.93 7.89 4.41
CA TYR A 35 -1.38 7.72 3.06
C TYR A 35 0.12 8.04 2.99
N LYS A 36 0.56 9.12 3.63
CA LYS A 36 1.99 9.47 3.74
C LYS A 36 2.80 8.37 4.41
N LYS A 37 2.29 7.82 5.52
CA LYS A 37 2.95 6.70 6.22
C LYS A 37 3.08 5.50 5.30
N LYS A 38 2.02 5.14 4.57
CA LYS A 38 2.04 4.02 3.61
C LYS A 38 3.11 4.21 2.52
N ILE A 39 3.25 5.42 2.01
CA ILE A 39 4.29 5.75 0.99
C ILE A 39 5.68 5.65 1.61
N ALA A 40 5.88 6.16 2.83
CA ALA A 40 7.16 6.08 3.53
C ALA A 40 7.59 4.63 3.86
N ASP A 41 6.62 3.77 4.17
CA ASP A 41 6.87 2.36 4.49
C ASP A 41 7.02 1.49 3.21
N THR A 42 6.91 2.06 2.00
CA THR A 42 7.02 1.29 0.75
C THR A 42 8.47 0.87 0.50
N PRO A 43 8.77 -0.43 0.36
CA PRO A 43 10.12 -0.90 0.08
C PRO A 43 10.57 -0.48 -1.32
N SER A 44 11.74 0.14 -1.40
CA SER A 44 12.36 0.52 -2.66
C SER A 44 13.13 -0.65 -3.26
N VAL A 45 12.93 -0.88 -4.56
CA VAL A 45 13.57 -1.97 -5.31
C VAL A 45 14.81 -1.47 -6.08
N ASN A 46 14.84 -0.18 -6.42
CA ASN A 46 15.91 0.45 -7.18
C ASN A 46 15.95 1.97 -6.94
N ALA A 47 17.04 2.62 -7.36
CA ALA A 47 17.24 4.06 -7.16
C ALA A 47 16.18 4.95 -7.85
N GLU A 48 15.53 4.47 -8.93
CA GLU A 48 14.44 5.20 -9.59
C GLU A 48 13.15 5.15 -8.75
N HIS A 49 12.93 4.04 -8.04
CA HIS A 49 11.84 3.90 -7.09
C HIS A 49 12.00 4.85 -5.90
N ASP A 50 13.23 5.08 -5.42
CA ASP A 50 13.52 6.07 -4.37
C ASP A 50 13.12 7.49 -4.80
N LYS A 51 13.45 7.87 -6.05
CA LYS A 51 13.06 9.16 -6.61
C LYS A 51 11.54 9.30 -6.68
N LEU A 52 10.83 8.23 -7.03
CA LEU A 52 9.37 8.19 -7.07
C LEU A 52 8.77 8.38 -5.66
N ILE A 53 9.26 7.64 -4.67
CA ILE A 53 8.82 7.73 -3.26
C ILE A 53 9.07 9.15 -2.72
N GLN A 54 10.26 9.70 -2.96
CA GLN A 54 10.62 11.06 -2.56
C GLN A 54 9.73 12.11 -3.23
N TRP A 55 9.42 11.93 -4.52
CA TRP A 55 8.53 12.82 -5.24
C TRP A 55 7.12 12.81 -4.64
N PHE A 56 6.58 11.62 -4.34
CA PHE A 56 5.26 11.48 -3.71
C PHE A 56 5.18 12.14 -2.32
N GLN A 57 6.28 12.10 -1.55
CA GLN A 57 6.34 12.74 -0.24
C GLN A 57 6.42 14.27 -0.32
N THR A 58 7.00 14.81 -1.39
CA THR A 58 7.33 16.24 -1.51
C THR A 58 6.37 17.02 -2.40
N VAL A 59 5.63 16.36 -3.30
CA VAL A 59 4.73 17.04 -4.23
C VAL A 59 3.63 17.81 -3.48
N ARG A 60 3.42 19.07 -3.88
CA ARG A 60 2.34 19.93 -3.35
C ARG A 60 1.60 20.56 -4.51
N PHE A 61 0.27 20.53 -4.46
CA PHE A 61 -0.56 21.17 -5.46
C PHE A 61 -0.87 22.62 -5.06
N ARG A 62 -0.71 23.54 -6.01
CA ARG A 62 -1.09 24.95 -5.83
C ARG A 62 -2.61 25.06 -5.89
N LYS A 63 -3.21 25.66 -4.85
CA LYS A 63 -4.64 26.00 -4.84
C LYS A 63 -4.87 27.32 -5.61
N LYS A 64 -5.97 27.40 -6.36
CA LYS A 64 -6.51 28.67 -6.89
C LYS A 64 -7.21 29.42 -5.75
N LEU A 65 -7.23 30.76 -5.82
CA LEU A 65 -7.83 31.65 -4.81
C LEU A 65 -9.34 31.41 -4.62
N PHE A 66 -10.03 30.90 -5.64
CA PHE A 66 -11.42 30.46 -5.54
C PHE A 66 -11.55 29.06 -6.15
N GLY A 67 -12.12 28.14 -5.36
CA GLY A 67 -12.82 26.95 -5.87
C GLY A 67 -12.04 25.87 -6.62
N GLY A 68 -10.71 25.77 -6.55
CA GLY A 68 -10.02 24.69 -7.27
C GLY A 68 -8.50 24.61 -7.14
N ILE A 69 -7.89 23.72 -7.92
CA ILE A 69 -6.44 23.56 -8.08
C ILE A 69 -6.00 24.30 -9.35
N ASP A 70 -4.76 24.80 -9.34
CA ASP A 70 -4.14 25.33 -10.55
C ASP A 70 -3.90 24.20 -11.56
N GLU A 71 -4.76 24.10 -12.57
CA GLU A 71 -4.72 23.04 -13.59
C GLU A 71 -3.42 23.03 -14.39
N VAL A 72 -2.89 24.20 -14.77
CA VAL A 72 -1.62 24.27 -15.51
C VAL A 72 -0.50 23.70 -14.65
N TYR A 73 -0.49 24.04 -13.35
CA TYR A 73 0.46 23.47 -12.42
C TYR A 73 0.24 21.96 -12.18
N LEU A 74 -1.02 21.52 -12.10
CA LEU A 74 -1.38 20.10 -11.96
C LEU A 74 -0.87 19.27 -13.15
N TRP A 75 -1.11 19.73 -14.39
CA TRP A 75 -0.64 19.04 -15.59
C TRP A 75 0.88 18.93 -15.62
N ARG A 76 1.61 19.97 -15.19
CA ARG A 76 3.07 19.91 -15.05
C ARG A 76 3.51 18.87 -14.02
N LYS A 77 2.81 18.76 -12.89
CA LYS A 77 3.08 17.71 -11.88
C LYS A 77 2.75 16.32 -12.38
N LEU A 78 1.70 16.17 -13.19
CA LEU A 78 1.37 14.90 -13.81
C LEU A 78 2.43 14.49 -14.84
N GLU A 79 2.92 15.43 -15.64
CA GLU A 79 4.01 15.18 -16.59
C GLU A 79 5.31 14.78 -15.87
N GLU A 80 5.65 15.47 -14.78
CA GLU A 80 6.81 15.15 -13.94
C GLU A 80 6.70 13.73 -13.36
N LEU A 81 5.53 13.37 -12.83
CA LEU A 81 5.26 12.02 -12.34
C LEU A 81 5.40 10.97 -13.45
N ASN A 82 4.85 11.25 -14.63
CA ASN A 82 4.93 10.32 -15.76
C ASN A 82 6.38 10.04 -16.15
N ARG A 83 7.24 11.07 -16.18
CA ARG A 83 8.68 10.90 -16.46
C ARG A 83 9.39 10.03 -15.42
N LEU A 84 9.09 10.22 -14.14
CA LEU A 84 9.66 9.39 -13.07
C LEU A 84 9.18 7.94 -13.18
N TYR A 85 7.90 7.73 -13.51
CA TYR A 85 7.34 6.40 -13.70
C TYR A 85 8.00 5.67 -14.88
N GLU A 86 8.15 6.32 -16.04
CA GLU A 86 8.82 5.74 -17.20
C GLU A 86 10.29 5.39 -16.92
N SER A 87 10.99 6.23 -16.15
CA SER A 87 12.36 5.96 -15.71
C SER A 87 12.42 4.69 -14.84
N ALA A 88 11.56 4.60 -13.82
CA ALA A 88 11.50 3.44 -12.93
C ALA A 88 11.12 2.16 -13.67
N LEU A 89 10.18 2.24 -14.60
CA LEU A 89 9.75 1.11 -15.42
C LEU A 89 10.84 0.64 -16.38
N THR A 90 11.59 1.58 -16.98
CA THR A 90 12.72 1.26 -17.86
C THR A 90 13.85 0.58 -17.08
N ALA A 91 14.18 1.06 -15.89
CA ALA A 91 15.17 0.43 -15.02
C ALA A 91 14.75 -0.99 -14.63
N GLU A 92 13.47 -1.20 -14.33
CA GLU A 92 12.95 -2.53 -13.98
C GLU A 92 12.99 -3.49 -15.18
N ARG A 93 12.64 -3.02 -16.38
CA ARG A 93 12.77 -3.83 -17.62
C ARG A 93 14.22 -4.26 -17.86
N ALA A 94 15.17 -3.33 -17.78
CA ALA A 94 16.59 -3.64 -17.94
C ALA A 94 17.07 -4.68 -16.92
N ARG A 95 16.58 -4.62 -15.68
CA ARG A 95 16.88 -5.62 -14.64
C ARG A 95 16.35 -7.00 -15.03
N TYR A 96 15.11 -7.09 -15.46
CA TYR A 96 14.51 -8.36 -15.87
C TYR A 96 15.15 -8.92 -17.13
N ASP A 97 15.45 -8.09 -18.12
CA ASP A 97 16.12 -8.50 -19.36
C ASP A 97 17.48 -9.13 -19.06
N ALA A 98 18.27 -8.52 -18.16
CA ALA A 98 19.54 -9.08 -17.72
C ALA A 98 19.38 -10.43 -17.00
N LEU A 99 18.38 -10.56 -16.13
CA LEU A 99 18.10 -11.84 -15.45
C LEU A 99 17.70 -12.94 -16.42
N LEU A 100 16.82 -12.62 -17.38
CA LEU A 100 16.36 -13.57 -18.40
C LEU A 100 17.51 -14.05 -19.28
N GLU A 101 18.43 -13.15 -19.62
CA GLU A 101 19.61 -13.53 -20.41
C GLU A 101 20.54 -14.46 -19.62
N MET A 102 20.78 -14.18 -18.34
CA MET A 102 21.55 -15.09 -17.46
C MET A 102 20.91 -16.48 -17.34
N TYR A 103 19.57 -16.57 -17.32
CA TYR A 103 18.89 -17.87 -17.31
C TYR A 103 19.02 -18.58 -18.66
N ARG A 104 18.89 -17.85 -19.77
CA ARG A 104 19.05 -18.39 -21.12
C ARG A 104 20.46 -18.97 -21.33
N GLU A 105 21.49 -18.26 -20.90
CA GLU A 105 22.88 -18.72 -20.98
C GLU A 105 23.11 -20.01 -20.19
N LYS A 106 22.55 -20.12 -18.97
CA LYS A 106 22.66 -21.32 -18.13
C LYS A 106 21.91 -22.54 -18.66
N GLU A 107 20.87 -22.35 -19.46
CA GLU A 107 20.15 -23.44 -20.13
C GLU A 107 20.94 -23.96 -21.35
N VAL A 108 21.71 -23.10 -22.01
CA VAL A 108 22.53 -23.48 -23.19
C VAL A 108 23.82 -24.21 -22.78
N GLU A 109 24.32 -23.98 -21.57
CA GLU A 109 25.52 -24.66 -21.04
C GLU A 109 25.26 -26.08 -20.45
N GLN A 110 23.99 -26.52 -20.38
CA GLN A 110 23.59 -27.85 -19.90
C GLN A 110 23.22 -28.81 -21.03
#